data_AF-A0A956VGZ2-F1
#
_entry.id   AF-A0A956VGZ2-F1
#
_cell.length_a   1.000
_cell.length_b   1.000
_cell.length_c   1.000
_cell.angle_alpha   90.00
_cell.angle_beta   90.00
_cell.angle_gamma   90.00
#
_symmetry.space_group_name_H-M   'P 1'
#
loop_
_entity.id
_entity.type
_entity.pdbx_description
1 polymer ?
#
loop_
_entity_poly.entity_id
_entity_poly.type
_entity_poly.pdbx_seq_one_letter_code
_entity_poly.pdbx_strand_id
1 'polypeptide(L)' 'MTAFTTDDIALGIEIPGVYDGTACWLLKDGTLVNRFAGQDGWGSRAQRVDEWIAKHGDQLRADNQDLLEPRREQ' A
#
# COMPACT_ATOMS: atom_id res chain seq x y z
N MET A 1 4.60 11.22 6.52
CA MET A 1 3.85 10.60 5.41
C MET A 1 3.93 11.56 4.24
N THR A 2 4.42 11.11 3.09
CA THR A 2 4.33 11.86 1.84
C THR A 2 2.85 12.10 1.57
N ALA A 3 2.43 13.35 1.40
CA ALA A 3 1.05 13.65 1.07
C ALA A 3 0.78 13.11 -0.35
N PHE A 4 -0.21 12.25 -0.48
CA PHE A 4 -0.73 11.74 -1.76
C PHE A 4 -2.25 11.94 -1.77
N THR A 5 -2.83 11.91 -2.97
CA THR A 5 -4.27 12.01 -3.22
C THR A 5 -4.80 10.70 -3.78
N THR A 6 -6.13 10.59 -3.93
CA THR A 6 -6.74 9.41 -4.54
C THR A 6 -6.30 9.18 -5.98
N ASP A 7 -5.91 10.23 -6.70
CA ASP A 7 -5.45 10.13 -8.10
C ASP A 7 -4.07 9.45 -8.21
N ASP A 8 -3.30 9.40 -7.12
CA ASP A 8 -2.00 8.74 -7.06
C ASP A 8 -2.11 7.23 -6.79
N ILE A 9 -3.31 6.74 -6.42
CA ILE A 9 -3.55 5.33 -6.10
C ILE A 9 -3.66 4.54 -7.41
N ALA A 10 -2.80 3.54 -7.56
CA ALA A 10 -2.89 2.56 -8.64
C ALA A 10 -3.86 1.44 -8.27
N LEU A 11 -3.79 0.94 -7.03
CA LEU A 11 -4.58 -0.20 -6.56
C LEU A 11 -4.88 -0.12 -5.07
N GLY A 12 -6.13 -0.43 -4.70
CA GLY A 12 -6.52 -0.72 -3.32
C GLY A 12 -6.38 -2.21 -3.03
N ILE A 13 -5.68 -2.56 -1.95
CA ILE A 13 -5.37 -3.93 -1.57
C ILE A 13 -6.14 -4.31 -0.32
N GLU A 14 -6.92 -5.39 -0.41
CA GLU A 14 -7.53 -6.04 0.73
C GLU A 14 -6.60 -7.12 1.27
N ILE A 15 -6.47 -7.20 2.60
CA ILE A 15 -5.65 -8.22 3.26
C ILE A 15 -6.58 -9.10 4.11
N PRO A 16 -6.87 -10.33 3.65
CA PRO A 16 -7.79 -11.23 4.35
C PRO A 16 -7.43 -11.42 5.84
N GLY A 17 -8.44 -11.32 6.70
CA GLY A 17 -8.28 -11.46 8.15
C GLY A 17 -7.68 -10.24 8.86
N VAL A 18 -7.36 -9.14 8.16
CA VAL A 18 -6.94 -7.87 8.76
C VAL A 18 -8.11 -6.89 8.86
N TYR A 19 -8.82 -6.68 7.74
CA TYR A 19 -9.93 -5.74 7.62
C TYR A 19 -10.83 -6.11 6.44
N ASP A 20 -12.14 -5.91 6.60
CA ASP A 20 -13.13 -6.13 5.54
C ASP A 20 -13.18 -4.89 4.62
N GLY A 21 -12.15 -4.77 3.78
CA GLY A 21 -11.97 -3.72 2.79
C GLY A 21 -10.50 -3.38 2.57
N THR A 22 -10.24 -2.26 1.89
CA THR A 22 -8.86 -1.85 1.58
C THR A 22 -8.04 -1.59 2.84
N ALA A 23 -6.96 -2.35 3.01
CA ALA A 23 -6.02 -2.28 4.11
C ALA A 23 -4.71 -1.57 3.73
N CYS A 24 -4.36 -1.59 2.45
CA CYS A 24 -3.16 -0.97 1.90
C CYS A 24 -3.45 -0.36 0.52
N TRP A 25 -2.69 0.66 0.12
CA TRP A 25 -2.72 1.21 -1.22
C TRP A 25 -1.36 1.04 -1.89
N LEU A 26 -1.36 0.61 -3.14
CA LEU A 26 -0.23 0.77 -4.05
C LEU A 26 -0.41 2.10 -4.79
N LEU A 27 0.57 2.98 -4.68
CA LEU A 27 0.64 4.21 -5.44
C LEU A 27 1.30 3.97 -6.80
N LYS A 28 1.01 4.83 -7.77
CA LYS A 28 1.56 4.77 -9.13
C LYS A 28 3.08 4.89 -9.18
N ASP A 29 3.71 5.49 -8.16
CA ASP A 29 5.17 5.56 -8.03
C ASP A 29 5.79 4.26 -7.45
N GLY A 30 4.95 3.26 -7.14
CA GLY A 30 5.34 1.99 -6.53
C GLY A 30 5.35 2.01 -4.99
N THR A 31 5.04 3.13 -4.35
CA THR A 31 4.96 3.19 -2.88
C THR A 31 3.79 2.35 -2.37
N LEU A 32 4.01 1.57 -1.30
CA LEU A 32 2.93 0.88 -0.58
C LEU A 32 2.62 1.65 0.70
N VAL A 33 1.37 2.04 0.86
CA VAL A 33 0.89 2.84 2.00
C VAL A 33 -0.01 1.98 2.86
N ASN A 34 0.34 1.87 4.13
CA ASN A 34 -0.51 1.25 5.15
C ASN A 34 -1.63 2.23 5.56
N ARG A 35 -2.89 1.83 5.38
CA ARG A 35 -4.05 2.67 5.70
C ARG A 35 -4.19 2.97 7.19
N PHE A 36 -3.70 2.08 8.04
CA PHE A 36 -3.87 2.16 9.49
C PHE A 36 -2.68 2.80 10.20
N ALA A 37 -1.60 3.11 9.48
CA ALA A 37 -0.41 3.74 10.06
C ALA A 37 -0.76 5.11 10.66
N GLY A 38 -0.38 5.31 11.92
CA GLY A 38 -0.63 6.56 12.64
C GLY A 38 -2.07 6.80 13.08
N GLN A 39 -2.97 5.81 12.95
CA GLN A 39 -4.33 5.92 13.49
C GLN A 39 -4.44 5.33 14.90
N ASP A 40 -4.87 6.17 15.84
CA ASP A 40 -5.10 5.75 17.23
C ASP A 40 -6.17 4.64 17.30
N GLY A 41 -5.86 3.58 18.06
CA GLY A 41 -6.74 2.40 18.21
C GLY A 41 -6.60 1.33 17.12
N TRP A 42 -5.73 1.52 16.11
CA TRP A 42 -5.54 0.57 15.01
C TRP A 42 -4.17 -0.13 14.98
N GLY A 43 -3.36 0.02 16.03
CA GLY A 43 -1.96 -0.43 16.05
C GLY A 43 -1.73 -1.90 15.67
N SER A 44 -2.59 -2.82 16.12
CA SER A 44 -2.45 -4.25 15.77
C SER A 44 -2.73 -4.53 14.29
N ARG A 45 -3.61 -3.76 13.65
CA ARG A 45 -3.85 -3.86 12.20
C ARG A 45 -2.72 -3.19 11.43
N ALA A 46 -2.27 -2.02 11.88
CA ALA A 46 -1.13 -1.34 11.28
C ALA A 46 0.09 -2.27 11.22
N GLN A 47 0.48 -2.90 12.34
CA GLN A 47 1.58 -3.86 12.37
C GLN A 47 1.40 -5.01 11.38
N ARG A 48 0.22 -5.62 11.33
CA ARG A 48 -0.06 -6.75 10.42
C ARG A 48 0.00 -6.35 8.94
N VAL A 49 -0.43 -5.13 8.61
CA VAL A 49 -0.28 -4.59 7.25
C VAL A 49 1.20 -4.32 6.93
N ASP A 50 1.97 -3.77 7.87
CA ASP A 50 3.42 -3.55 7.66
C ASP A 50 4.17 -4.87 7.45
N GLU A 51 3.86 -5.90 8.24
CA GLU A 51 4.40 -7.25 8.07
C GLU A 51 4.02 -7.85 6.70
N TRP A 52 2.79 -7.63 6.26
CA TRP A 52 2.33 -8.07 4.94
C TRP A 52 3.06 -7.35 3.81
N ILE A 53 3.21 -6.02 3.89
CA ILE A 53 3.95 -5.20 2.92
C ILE A 53 5.40 -5.65 2.85
N ALA A 54 6.06 -5.89 3.98
CA ALA A 54 7.44 -6.35 4.03
C ALA A 54 7.64 -7.72 3.34
N LYS A 55 6.63 -8.60 3.42
CA LYS A 55 6.71 -9.96 2.85
C LYS A 55 6.28 -10.03 1.38
N HIS A 56 5.31 -9.22 0.97
CA HIS A 56 4.62 -9.36 -0.32
C HIS A 56 4.79 -8.16 -1.24
N GLY A 57 5.26 -7.01 -0.73
CA GLY A 57 5.24 -5.75 -1.45
C GLY A 57 6.06 -5.75 -2.74
N ASP A 58 7.21 -6.42 -2.76
CA ASP A 58 8.05 -6.50 -3.97
C ASP A 58 7.38 -7.30 -5.08
N GLN A 59 6.80 -8.46 -4.75
CA GLN A 59 6.06 -9.26 -5.71
C GLN A 59 4.82 -8.50 -6.21
N LEU A 60 4.10 -7.82 -5.30
CA LEU A 60 2.93 -7.04 -5.67
C LEU A 60 3.28 -5.92 -6.67
N ARG A 61 4.40 -5.22 -6.48
CA ARG A 61 4.88 -4.22 -7.45
C ARG A 61 5.21 -4.85 -8.80
N ALA A 62 5.88 -6.00 -8.80
CA ALA A 62 6.24 -6.70 -10.02
C ALA A 62 5.00 -7.17 -10.80
N ASP A 63 3.99 -7.71 -10.10
CA ASP A 63 2.76 -8.21 -10.69
C ASP A 63 1.86 -7.09 -11.26
N ASN A 64 2.04 -5.86 -10.78
CA ASN A 64 1.24 -4.69 -11.16
C ASN A 64 2.08 -3.61 -11.86
N GLN A 65 3.21 -4.00 -12.48
CA GLN A 65 4.14 -3.06 -13.11
C GLN A 65 3.48 -2.24 -14.23
N ASP A 66 2.43 -2.76 -14.88
CA ASP A 66 1.64 -2.09 -15.90
C ASP A 66 0.80 -0.92 -15.36
N LEU A 67 0.51 -0.91 -14.06
CA LEU A 67 -0.23 0.16 -13.37
C LEU A 67 0.70 1.26 -12.83
N LEU A 68 2.02 1.06 -12.88
CA LEU A 68 3.00 1.98 -12.32
C LEU A 68 3.50 2.97 -13.36
N GLU A 69 3.71 4.21 -12.91
CA GLU A 69 4.35 5.22 -13.74
C GLU A 69 5.82 4.84 -13.96
N PRO A 70 6.34 5.00 -15.19
CA PRO A 70 7.76 4.81 -15.44
C PRO A 70 8.52 5.77 -14.54
N ARG A 71 9.46 5.22 -13.75
CA ARG A 71 10.30 5.98 -12.83
C ARG A 71 10.97 7.10 -13.62
N ARG A 72 10.49 8.34 -13.47
CA ARG A 72 11.15 9.49 -14.10
C ARG A 72 12.50 9.62 -13.41
N GLU A 73 13.55 9.24 -14.10
CA GLU A 73 14.92 9.57 -13.70
C GLU A 73 15.00 11.10 -13.62
N GLN A 74 15.23 11.62 -12.42
CA GLN A 74 15.64 13.01 -12.21
C GLN A 74 17.15 13.11 -12.34
#